data_AF-A0A9W4HYC9-F1
#
_entry.id   AF-A0A9W4HYC9-F1
#
_cell.length_a   1.000
_cell.length_b   1.000
_cell.length_c   1.000
_cell.angle_alpha   90.00
_cell.angle_beta   90.00
_cell.angle_gamma   90.00
#
_symmetry.space_group_name_H-M   'P 1'
#
loop_
_entity.id
_entity.type
_entity.pdbx_description
1 polymer ?
#
loop_
_entity_poly.entity_id
_entity_poly.type
_entity_poly.pdbx_seq_one_letter_code
_entity_poly.pdbx_strand_id
1 'polypeptide(L)'
;MFQQCDSASDDKPPPKRRKVAKAGPWDLFKKNGISATGIPMGYIPLARLTLRMKLSKKLLHQHSAESETRIPVVLTVNSDQQHGSGGKPSCAQLEVTNQAGAQLLSYSCCEPALFDLIKQIQLASELTPANRSSSRTPVACHQAHLHASPDSEYISLEVVTLWTESLETPDLKKLQDSALEVFTKYVLQEGSPQGRIPDQGSRREAMLGEPKEWSPRQFYDSVHVPESADTTAEKIKFPGMECDLFPFQKRAVRWLLQREGQEVQADGRLAPMENLPSVICS
;
A
#
# COMPACT_ATOMS: atom_id res chain seq x y z
N MET A 1 61.73 9.02 47.63
CA MET A 1 61.72 7.80 46.81
C MET A 1 60.62 7.99 45.77
N PHE A 2 61.03 8.29 44.52
CA PHE A 2 60.32 8.39 43.21
C PHE A 2 58.89 8.96 43.13
N GLN A 3 58.46 9.75 42.16
CA GLN A 3 59.03 10.71 41.19
C GLN A 3 57.76 11.38 40.62
N GLN A 4 57.67 12.71 40.72
CA GLN A 4 56.55 13.51 40.25
C GLN A 4 56.76 13.77 38.75
N CYS A 5 55.90 13.21 37.90
CA CYS A 5 55.89 13.49 36.46
C CYS A 5 54.86 14.59 36.17
N ASP A 6 55.38 15.77 35.86
CA ASP A 6 54.72 16.73 34.98
C ASP A 6 54.54 16.10 33.59
N SER A 7 53.36 16.22 33.02
CA SER A 7 53.21 16.24 31.56
C SER A 7 52.18 17.29 31.17
N ALA A 8 52.72 18.33 30.54
CA ALA A 8 52.03 19.47 29.97
C ALA A 8 50.96 19.08 28.94
N SER A 9 49.90 19.90 28.93
CA SER A 9 49.09 20.33 27.77
C SER A 9 49.30 19.57 26.45
N ASP A 10 48.30 18.77 26.06
CA ASP A 10 48.00 18.51 24.64
C ASP A 10 46.52 18.80 24.42
N ASP A 11 46.22 20.09 24.23
CA ASP A 11 44.92 20.60 23.82
C ASP A 11 44.68 20.25 22.34
N LYS A 12 44.31 18.99 22.08
CA LYS A 12 43.88 18.56 20.74
C LYS A 12 42.36 18.52 20.67
N PRO A 13 41.74 19.25 19.73
CA PRO A 13 40.32 19.10 19.45
C PRO A 13 40.02 17.65 19.06
N PRO A 14 38.87 17.09 19.48
CA PRO A 14 38.50 15.73 19.13
C PRO A 14 38.55 15.55 17.60
N PRO A 15 39.11 14.43 17.09
CA PRO A 15 39.29 14.24 15.66
C PRO A 15 37.92 14.33 14.98
N LYS A 16 37.83 15.21 13.97
CA LYS A 16 36.67 15.39 13.09
C LYS A 16 36.08 14.03 12.76
N ARG A 17 34.83 13.82 13.18
CA ARG A 17 34.01 12.66 12.81
C ARG A 17 34.19 12.39 11.32
N ARG A 18 34.88 11.30 10.99
CA ARG A 18 35.04 10.88 9.59
C ARG A 18 33.64 10.70 9.02
N LYS A 19 33.33 11.49 7.98
CA LYS A 19 32.11 11.38 7.21
C LYS A 19 32.16 9.98 6.58
N VAL A 20 31.39 9.04 7.13
CA VAL A 20 31.20 7.72 6.54
C VAL A 20 30.81 7.97 5.09
N ALA A 21 31.53 7.32 4.17
CA ALA A 21 31.25 7.43 2.74
C ALA A 21 29.74 7.27 2.55
N LYS A 22 29.12 8.20 1.81
CA LYS A 22 27.69 8.10 1.45
C LYS A 22 27.50 6.68 0.92
N ALA A 23 26.67 5.89 1.60
CA ALA A 23 26.29 4.57 1.16
C ALA A 23 25.96 4.64 -0.34
N GLY A 24 26.46 3.68 -1.10
CA GLY A 24 26.28 3.60 -2.55
C GLY A 24 24.81 3.62 -2.95
N PRO A 25 24.51 3.63 -4.27
CA PRO A 25 23.15 3.71 -4.77
C PRO A 25 22.24 2.68 -4.08
N TRP A 26 21.27 3.19 -3.33
CA TRP A 26 20.24 2.43 -2.63
C TRP A 26 19.33 1.70 -3.64
N ASP A 27 18.91 0.49 -3.32
CA ASP A 27 17.95 -0.27 -4.12
C ASP A 27 17.17 -1.13 -3.13
N LEU A 28 15.84 -0.96 -3.08
CA LEU A 28 15.01 -1.65 -2.09
C LEU A 28 15.11 -3.17 -2.25
N PHE A 29 15.24 -3.66 -3.47
CA PHE A 29 15.36 -5.09 -3.75
C PHE A 29 16.68 -5.67 -3.24
N LYS A 30 17.79 -4.93 -3.41
CA LYS A 30 19.11 -5.37 -2.91
C LYS A 30 19.20 -5.34 -1.40
N LYS A 31 18.53 -4.39 -0.75
CA LYS A 31 18.59 -4.20 0.71
C LYS A 31 17.68 -5.18 1.44
N ASN A 32 16.42 -5.25 1.03
CA ASN A 32 15.41 -5.98 1.78
C ASN A 32 15.21 -7.41 1.25
N GLY A 33 15.68 -7.70 0.04
CA GLY A 33 15.32 -8.92 -0.67
C GLY A 33 13.95 -8.80 -1.33
N ILE A 34 13.55 -9.86 -2.01
CA ILE A 34 12.35 -9.91 -2.84
C ILE A 34 11.48 -11.08 -2.36
N SER A 35 10.18 -10.84 -2.19
CA SER A 35 9.20 -11.89 -1.91
C SER A 35 8.95 -12.77 -3.14
N ALA A 36 8.25 -13.89 -2.96
CA ALA A 36 7.82 -14.76 -4.06
C ALA A 36 6.95 -14.03 -5.11
N THR A 37 6.28 -12.94 -4.74
CA THR A 37 5.43 -12.15 -5.64
C THR A 37 6.17 -11.02 -6.36
N GLY A 38 7.49 -10.89 -6.14
CA GLY A 38 8.31 -9.84 -6.73
C GLY A 38 8.26 -8.51 -5.98
N ILE A 39 7.68 -8.48 -4.78
CA ILE A 39 7.53 -7.28 -3.95
C ILE A 39 8.74 -7.17 -3.00
N PRO A 40 9.32 -5.98 -2.79
CA PRO A 40 10.37 -5.80 -1.79
C PRO A 40 9.89 -6.22 -0.40
N MET A 41 10.71 -6.97 0.35
CA MET A 41 10.34 -7.36 1.72
C MET A 41 10.18 -6.12 2.62
N GLY A 42 9.25 -6.19 3.57
CA GLY A 42 8.88 -5.06 4.44
C GLY A 42 8.00 -4.01 3.75
N TYR A 43 7.41 -4.35 2.61
CA TYR A 43 6.41 -3.54 1.92
C TYR A 43 5.18 -4.39 1.58
N ILE A 44 4.01 -3.77 1.69
CA ILE A 44 2.72 -4.32 1.28
C ILE A 44 2.20 -3.57 0.04
N PRO A 45 1.57 -4.28 -0.93
CA PRO A 45 0.93 -3.64 -2.07
C PRO A 45 -0.41 -3.01 -1.65
N LEU A 46 -0.59 -1.71 -1.90
CA LEU A 46 -1.88 -1.03 -1.73
C LEU A 46 -2.76 -1.11 -2.99
N ALA A 47 -2.14 -1.09 -4.16
CA ALA A 47 -2.83 -1.16 -5.44
C ALA A 47 -1.95 -1.83 -6.50
N ARG A 48 -2.59 -2.55 -7.43
CA ARG A 48 -1.94 -3.13 -8.62
C ARG A 48 -2.76 -2.74 -9.85
N LEU A 49 -2.12 -2.02 -10.75
CA LEU A 49 -2.72 -1.45 -11.95
C LEU A 49 -2.07 -2.11 -13.16
N THR A 50 -2.87 -2.57 -14.11
CA THR A 50 -2.38 -3.20 -15.34
C THR A 50 -2.99 -2.51 -16.54
N LEU A 51 -2.13 -1.99 -17.42
CA LEU A 51 -2.51 -1.37 -18.68
C LEU A 51 -1.96 -2.22 -19.85
N ARG A 52 -2.87 -2.80 -20.64
CA ARG A 52 -2.51 -3.55 -21.84
C ARG A 52 -2.58 -2.63 -23.05
N MET A 53 -1.46 -2.50 -23.77
CA MET A 53 -1.31 -1.61 -24.91
C MET A 53 -0.98 -2.42 -26.16
N LYS A 54 -1.58 -2.08 -27.30
CA LYS A 54 -1.24 -2.66 -28.58
C LYS A 54 0.01 -1.97 -29.14
N LEU A 55 1.02 -2.74 -29.54
CA LEU A 55 2.24 -2.17 -30.11
C LEU A 55 2.01 -1.78 -31.57
N SER A 56 2.36 -0.54 -31.92
CA SER A 56 2.54 -0.21 -33.33
C SER A 56 3.87 -0.80 -33.80
N LYS A 57 3.88 -1.42 -34.99
CA LYS A 57 5.01 -2.22 -35.53
C LYS A 57 6.37 -1.50 -35.60
N LYS A 58 6.44 -0.20 -35.30
CA LYS A 58 7.66 0.63 -35.34
C LYS A 58 8.60 0.49 -34.13
N LEU A 59 8.16 -0.13 -33.02
CA LEU A 59 8.95 -0.26 -31.78
C LEU A 59 9.74 -1.57 -31.63
N LEU A 60 9.66 -2.49 -32.60
CA LEU A 60 10.10 -3.88 -32.44
C LEU A 60 11.58 -4.13 -32.78
N HIS A 61 12.42 -3.11 -32.77
CA HIS A 61 13.86 -3.27 -32.98
C HIS A 61 14.61 -2.96 -31.68
N GLN A 62 14.81 -3.99 -30.84
CA GLN A 62 16.09 -4.27 -30.14
C GLN A 62 16.05 -5.36 -29.07
N HIS A 63 14.88 -5.94 -28.72
CA HIS A 63 14.83 -7.02 -27.73
C HIS A 63 14.28 -8.30 -28.33
N SER A 64 15.16 -9.04 -29.00
CA SER A 64 14.92 -10.43 -29.42
C SER A 64 15.23 -11.37 -28.25
N ALA A 65 14.24 -12.22 -27.96
CA ALA A 65 14.31 -13.54 -27.35
C ALA A 65 15.29 -13.76 -26.18
N GLU A 66 14.73 -13.85 -24.95
CA GLU A 66 14.89 -14.99 -24.02
C GLU A 66 14.13 -14.72 -22.71
N SER A 67 13.17 -15.62 -22.38
CA SER A 67 12.47 -15.83 -21.08
C SER A 67 11.72 -14.68 -20.41
N GLU A 68 10.41 -14.84 -20.14
CA GLU A 68 9.55 -14.08 -19.19
C GLU A 68 10.13 -12.74 -18.68
N THR A 69 10.43 -11.81 -19.58
CA THR A 69 11.24 -10.63 -19.22
C THR A 69 10.34 -9.57 -18.61
N ARG A 70 10.22 -9.61 -17.28
CA ARG A 70 9.74 -8.46 -16.51
C ARG A 70 10.80 -7.38 -16.58
N ILE A 71 10.62 -6.39 -17.45
CA ILE A 71 11.57 -5.29 -17.61
C ILE A 71 11.19 -4.20 -16.60
N PRO A 72 12.04 -3.87 -15.62
CA PRO A 72 11.77 -2.78 -14.69
C PRO A 72 11.85 -1.43 -15.41
N VAL A 73 10.85 -0.59 -15.19
CA VAL A 73 10.72 0.70 -15.86
C VAL A 73 10.45 1.83 -14.88
N VAL A 74 10.63 3.07 -15.33
CA VAL A 74 10.27 4.30 -14.62
C VAL A 74 9.21 5.03 -15.45
N LEU A 75 8.18 5.52 -14.77
CA LEU A 75 7.01 6.13 -15.38
C LEU A 75 7.04 7.64 -15.23
N THR A 76 6.54 8.33 -16.24
CA THR A 76 6.20 9.75 -16.17
C THR A 76 4.85 9.93 -16.86
N VAL A 77 3.91 10.59 -16.19
CA VAL A 77 2.57 10.83 -16.74
C VAL A 77 2.32 12.33 -16.78
N ASN A 78 2.08 12.83 -17.98
CA ASN A 78 1.74 14.23 -18.22
C ASN A 78 0.27 14.30 -18.65
N SER A 79 -0.57 14.94 -17.84
CA SER A 79 -1.97 15.18 -18.17
C SER A 79 -2.16 16.62 -18.65
N ASP A 80 -2.68 16.80 -19.87
CA ASP A 80 -2.98 18.14 -20.37
C ASP A 80 -4.30 18.63 -19.75
N GLN A 81 -4.21 19.34 -18.62
CA GLN A 81 -5.38 19.94 -17.96
C GLN A 81 -5.73 21.28 -18.61
N GLN A 82 -6.10 21.27 -19.90
CA GLN A 82 -6.68 22.47 -20.51
C GLN A 82 -8.16 22.59 -20.13
N HIS A 83 -8.43 23.45 -19.15
CA HIS A 83 -9.72 24.13 -19.02
C HIS A 83 -9.63 25.48 -19.72
N GLY A 84 -9.77 25.47 -21.04
CA GLY A 84 -9.78 26.68 -21.85
C GLY A 84 -10.58 26.48 -23.13
N SER A 85 -11.85 26.94 -23.11
CA SER A 85 -12.67 27.46 -24.23
C SER A 85 -12.66 26.78 -25.62
N GLY A 86 -12.11 25.59 -25.82
CA GLY A 86 -11.98 25.02 -27.16
C GLY A 86 -11.95 23.50 -27.17
N GLY A 87 -13.08 22.87 -26.84
CA GLY A 87 -13.58 21.53 -27.23
C GLY A 87 -12.64 20.33 -27.48
N LYS A 88 -11.34 20.40 -27.18
CA LYS A 88 -10.41 19.30 -27.40
C LYS A 88 -10.49 18.32 -26.23
N PRO A 89 -10.55 17.00 -26.51
CA PRO A 89 -10.51 16.00 -25.47
C PRO A 89 -9.18 16.09 -24.72
N SER A 90 -9.22 16.07 -23.38
CA SER A 90 -8.02 16.00 -22.55
C SER A 90 -7.33 14.67 -22.84
N CYS A 91 -6.09 14.71 -23.30
CA CYS A 91 -5.29 13.51 -23.49
C CYS A 91 -4.20 13.46 -22.41
N ALA A 92 -3.91 12.26 -21.94
CA ALA A 92 -2.80 12.01 -21.04
C ALA A 92 -1.67 11.29 -21.80
N GLN A 93 -0.45 11.74 -21.58
CA GLN A 93 0.75 11.14 -22.17
C GLN A 93 1.50 10.36 -21.08
N LEU A 94 1.65 9.07 -21.32
CA LEU A 94 2.43 8.14 -20.51
C LEU A 94 3.77 7.88 -21.19
N GLU A 95 4.85 8.27 -20.52
CA GLU A 95 6.21 8.00 -20.93
C GLU A 95 6.81 6.92 -20.04
N VAL A 96 7.42 5.93 -20.68
CA VAL A 96 8.05 4.79 -20.01
C VAL A 96 9.53 4.77 -20.39
N THR A 97 10.38 4.84 -19.38
CA THR A 97 11.84 4.86 -19.52
C THR A 97 12.45 3.65 -18.82
N ASN A 98 13.62 3.23 -19.26
CA ASN A 98 14.40 2.24 -18.53
C ASN A 98 15.09 2.88 -17.30
N GLN A 99 15.77 2.07 -16.50
CA GLN A 99 16.49 2.56 -15.31
C GLN A 99 17.65 3.54 -15.64
N ALA A 100 18.16 3.52 -16.86
CA ALA A 100 19.19 4.46 -17.34
C ALA A 100 18.59 5.78 -17.87
N GLY A 101 17.25 5.92 -17.89
CA GLY A 101 16.55 7.09 -18.39
C GLY A 101 16.34 7.11 -19.91
N ALA A 102 16.68 6.03 -20.63
CA ALA A 102 16.37 5.93 -22.06
C ALA A 102 14.89 5.62 -22.25
N GLN A 103 14.25 6.34 -23.17
CA GLN A 103 12.84 6.16 -23.49
C GLN A 103 12.60 4.81 -24.17
N LEU A 104 11.70 4.01 -23.60
CA LEU A 104 11.28 2.72 -24.15
C LEU A 104 9.95 2.84 -24.90
N LEU A 105 9.03 3.65 -24.38
CA LEU A 105 7.66 3.73 -24.87
C LEU A 105 7.08 5.12 -24.56
N SER A 106 6.28 5.62 -25.50
CA SER A 106 5.42 6.80 -25.30
C SER A 106 4.02 6.45 -25.76
N TYR A 107 3.04 6.58 -24.88
CA TYR A 107 1.65 6.26 -25.12
C TYR A 107 0.79 7.48 -24.85
N SER A 108 0.02 7.91 -25.85
CA SER A 108 -0.98 8.97 -25.69
C SER A 108 -2.35 8.34 -25.56
N CYS A 109 -3.04 8.64 -24.47
CA CYS A 109 -4.37 8.15 -24.14
C CYS A 109 -5.38 9.28 -24.23
N CYS A 110 -6.27 9.20 -25.21
CA CYS A 110 -7.44 10.08 -25.33
C CYS A 110 -8.76 9.33 -25.07
N GLU A 111 -8.68 8.05 -24.68
CA GLU A 111 -9.84 7.20 -24.43
C GLU A 111 -10.44 7.50 -23.04
N PRO A 112 -11.69 7.99 -22.96
CA PRO A 112 -12.29 8.39 -21.68
C PRO A 112 -12.40 7.23 -20.67
N ALA A 113 -12.63 6.00 -21.16
CA ALA A 113 -12.74 4.81 -20.33
C ALA A 113 -11.45 4.49 -19.55
N LEU A 114 -10.30 4.98 -20.01
CA LEU A 114 -9.01 4.75 -19.37
C LEU A 114 -8.56 5.91 -18.46
N PHE A 115 -9.29 7.03 -18.41
CA PHE A 115 -8.84 8.21 -17.66
C PHE A 115 -8.66 7.96 -16.16
N ASP A 116 -9.56 7.19 -15.54
CA ASP A 116 -9.43 6.89 -14.12
C ASP A 116 -8.22 5.98 -13.84
N LEU A 117 -7.95 5.03 -14.73
CA LEU A 117 -6.75 4.19 -14.65
C LEU A 117 -5.48 5.02 -14.83
N ILE A 118 -5.43 5.90 -15.84
CA ILE A 118 -4.27 6.76 -16.08
C ILE A 118 -4.04 7.74 -14.93
N LYS A 119 -5.09 8.31 -14.33
CA LYS A 119 -4.97 9.13 -13.11
C LYS A 119 -4.39 8.34 -11.94
N GLN A 120 -4.75 7.06 -11.80
CA GLN A 120 -4.17 6.21 -10.77
C GLN A 120 -2.70 5.87 -11.05
N ILE A 121 -2.34 5.64 -12.31
CA ILE A 121 -0.94 5.45 -12.71
C ILE A 121 -0.14 6.74 -12.46
N GLN A 122 -0.72 7.91 -12.76
CA GLN A 122 -0.11 9.22 -12.47
C GLN A 122 0.18 9.36 -10.97
N LEU A 123 -0.83 9.11 -10.13
CA LEU A 123 -0.67 9.15 -8.68
C LEU A 123 0.44 8.21 -8.18
N ALA A 124 0.53 6.99 -8.71
CA ALA A 124 1.61 6.07 -8.37
C ALA A 124 2.99 6.58 -8.86
N SER A 125 3.05 7.19 -10.05
CA SER A 125 4.29 7.70 -10.64
C SER A 125 4.91 8.88 -9.88
N GLU A 126 4.11 9.60 -9.09
CA GLU A 126 4.57 10.68 -8.20
C GLU A 126 5.29 10.15 -6.93
N LEU A 127 5.22 8.84 -6.67
CA LEU A 127 6.00 8.19 -5.63
C LEU A 127 7.43 7.91 -6.09
N THR A 128 8.34 7.70 -5.14
CA THR A 128 9.71 7.26 -5.46
C THR A 128 9.69 5.86 -6.10
N PRO A 129 10.38 5.62 -7.23
CA PRO A 129 10.50 4.28 -7.80
C PRO A 129 11.29 3.35 -6.87
N ALA A 130 10.80 2.13 -6.65
CA ALA A 130 11.40 1.16 -5.73
C ALA A 130 12.81 0.70 -6.15
N ASN A 131 13.09 0.74 -7.44
CA ASN A 131 14.37 0.38 -8.05
C ASN A 131 15.39 1.53 -8.09
N ARG A 132 15.03 2.74 -7.60
CA ARG A 132 15.90 3.91 -7.64
C ARG A 132 16.51 4.21 -6.28
N SER A 133 17.77 4.64 -6.30
CA SER A 133 18.49 5.02 -5.10
C SER A 133 17.98 6.28 -4.44
N SER A 134 17.30 6.12 -3.31
CA SER A 134 16.97 7.20 -2.38
C SER A 134 17.92 7.19 -1.18
N SER A 135 18.18 8.36 -0.59
CA SER A 135 18.98 8.47 0.64
C SER A 135 18.27 7.92 1.89
N ARG A 136 16.96 7.72 1.81
CA ARG A 136 16.08 7.27 2.90
C ARG A 136 15.09 6.25 2.36
N THR A 137 14.80 5.22 3.15
CA THR A 137 13.72 4.27 2.89
C THR A 137 12.37 5.01 2.83
N PRO A 138 11.69 5.04 1.67
CA PRO A 138 10.44 5.79 1.53
C PRO A 138 9.29 5.04 2.21
N VAL A 139 8.37 5.79 2.83
CA VAL A 139 7.15 5.21 3.43
C VAL A 139 6.26 4.58 2.35
N ALA A 140 6.14 5.27 1.22
CA ALA A 140 5.43 4.80 0.04
C ALA A 140 6.32 4.90 -1.20
N CYS A 141 6.29 3.89 -2.06
CA CYS A 141 7.01 3.85 -3.32
C CYS A 141 6.16 3.16 -4.40
N HIS A 142 6.60 3.21 -5.66
CA HIS A 142 5.97 2.44 -6.72
C HIS A 142 6.96 1.50 -7.39
N GLN A 143 6.45 0.42 -7.94
CA GLN A 143 7.19 -0.53 -8.76
C GLN A 143 6.48 -0.67 -10.09
N ALA A 144 7.21 -0.58 -11.19
CA ALA A 144 6.64 -0.69 -12.53
C ALA A 144 7.43 -1.66 -13.41
N HIS A 145 6.73 -2.50 -14.17
CA HIS A 145 7.33 -3.40 -15.15
C HIS A 145 6.57 -3.42 -16.46
N LEU A 146 7.31 -3.63 -17.55
CA LEU A 146 6.75 -4.04 -18.82
C LEU A 146 6.87 -5.55 -18.98
N HIS A 147 5.79 -6.15 -19.49
CA HIS A 147 5.71 -7.55 -19.88
C HIS A 147 5.41 -7.60 -21.37
N ALA A 148 6.28 -8.26 -22.14
CA ALA A 148 5.99 -8.56 -23.54
C ALA A 148 5.04 -9.77 -23.59
N SER A 149 3.94 -9.66 -24.35
CA SER A 149 3.05 -10.79 -24.60
C SER A 149 3.74 -11.81 -25.51
N PRO A 150 3.57 -13.13 -25.31
CA PRO A 150 4.09 -14.16 -26.21
C PRO A 150 3.66 -13.94 -27.67
N ASP A 151 2.44 -13.44 -27.86
CA ASP A 151 1.85 -13.15 -29.18
C ASP A 151 2.45 -11.91 -29.89
N SER A 152 3.39 -11.19 -29.26
CA SER A 152 4.09 -9.98 -29.75
C SER A 152 3.23 -8.74 -30.09
N GLU A 153 1.90 -8.87 -30.16
CA GLU A 153 1.01 -7.75 -30.51
C GLU A 153 0.78 -6.76 -29.36
N TYR A 154 0.94 -7.21 -28.13
CA TYR A 154 0.60 -6.45 -26.93
C TYR A 154 1.77 -6.39 -25.95
N ILE A 155 1.88 -5.27 -25.25
CA ILE A 155 2.69 -5.11 -24.06
C ILE A 155 1.77 -4.76 -22.90
N SER A 156 2.04 -5.35 -21.74
CA SER A 156 1.35 -5.03 -20.49
C SER A 156 2.28 -4.22 -19.60
N LEU A 157 1.84 -3.03 -19.21
CA LEU A 157 2.45 -2.25 -18.14
C LEU A 157 1.77 -2.62 -16.82
N GLU A 158 2.54 -3.11 -15.88
CA GLU A 158 2.11 -3.36 -14.50
C GLU A 158 2.72 -2.29 -13.59
N VAL A 159 1.88 -1.67 -12.76
CA VAL A 159 2.27 -0.66 -11.77
C VAL A 159 1.73 -1.07 -10.41
N VAL A 160 2.60 -1.16 -9.42
CA VAL A 160 2.26 -1.54 -8.05
C VAL A 160 2.61 -0.39 -7.13
N THR A 161 1.61 0.08 -6.37
CA THR A 161 1.81 1.05 -5.30
C THR A 161 2.11 0.32 -4.01
N LEU A 162 3.23 0.67 -3.37
CA LEU A 162 3.78 -0.04 -2.23
C LEU A 162 3.79 0.87 -0.99
N TRP A 163 3.49 0.27 0.16
CA TRP A 163 3.52 0.92 1.47
C TRP A 163 4.40 0.14 2.43
N THR A 164 5.15 0.84 3.27
CA THR A 164 6.04 0.20 4.25
C THR A 164 5.19 -0.58 5.26
N GLU A 165 5.49 -1.86 5.43
CA GLU A 165 4.88 -2.70 6.44
C GLU A 165 5.41 -2.29 7.83
N SER A 166 4.55 -1.69 8.64
CA SER A 166 4.89 -1.25 9.99
C SER A 166 3.66 -1.33 10.89
N LEU A 167 3.88 -1.68 12.16
CA LEU A 167 2.88 -1.59 13.22
C LEU A 167 2.76 -0.18 13.79
N GLU A 168 3.70 0.71 13.47
CA GLU A 168 3.68 2.10 13.90
C GLU A 168 2.71 2.90 13.02
N THR A 169 1.82 3.68 13.66
CA THR A 169 0.96 4.62 12.94
C THR A 169 1.84 5.69 12.27
N PRO A 170 1.80 5.82 10.93
CA PRO A 170 2.60 6.82 10.24
C PRO A 170 2.19 8.23 10.70
N ASP A 171 3.16 9.10 10.95
CA ASP A 171 2.88 10.51 11.20
C ASP A 171 2.38 11.16 9.90
N LEU A 172 1.06 11.16 9.73
CA LEU A 172 0.38 11.66 8.53
C LEU A 172 0.72 13.13 8.24
N LYS A 173 1.17 13.91 9.22
CA LYS A 173 1.59 15.32 9.04
C LYS A 173 2.98 15.46 8.43
N LYS A 174 3.81 14.41 8.48
CA LYS A 174 5.17 14.38 7.92
C LYS A 174 5.27 13.62 6.59
N LEU A 175 4.19 12.99 6.15
CA LEU A 175 4.15 12.31 4.86
C LEU A 175 4.27 13.29 3.70
N GLN A 176 4.97 12.90 2.64
CA GLN A 176 4.91 13.60 1.36
C GLN A 176 3.49 13.56 0.81
N ASP A 177 3.09 14.59 0.06
CA ASP A 177 1.71 14.71 -0.43
C ASP A 177 1.30 13.53 -1.31
N SER A 178 2.15 13.05 -2.22
CA SER A 178 1.86 11.87 -3.03
C SER A 178 1.66 10.59 -2.20
N ALA A 179 2.43 10.42 -1.11
CA ALA A 179 2.24 9.32 -0.18
C ALA A 179 0.93 9.47 0.62
N LEU A 180 0.58 10.69 1.03
CA LEU A 180 -0.69 10.95 1.69
C LEU A 180 -1.87 10.69 0.73
N GLU A 181 -1.75 11.03 -0.54
CA GLU A 181 -2.81 10.81 -1.55
C GLU A 181 -3.06 9.34 -1.82
N VAL A 182 -1.98 8.58 -1.93
CA VAL A 182 -2.05 7.12 -1.99
C VAL A 182 -2.68 6.53 -0.73
N PHE A 183 -2.32 7.03 0.44
CA PHE A 183 -2.88 6.56 1.71
C PHE A 183 -4.38 6.84 1.81
N THR A 184 -4.80 8.10 1.60
CA THR A 184 -6.21 8.49 1.60
C THR A 184 -7.01 7.68 0.57
N LYS A 185 -6.47 7.48 -0.64
CA LYS A 185 -7.17 6.74 -1.70
C LYS A 185 -7.30 5.25 -1.45
N TYR A 186 -6.23 4.58 -1.04
CA TYR A 186 -6.20 3.10 -1.02
C TYR A 186 -6.34 2.52 0.39
N VAL A 187 -5.95 3.26 1.43
CA VAL A 187 -6.08 2.81 2.83
C VAL A 187 -7.39 3.30 3.43
N LEU A 188 -7.68 4.60 3.31
CA LEU A 188 -8.94 5.16 3.82
C LEU A 188 -10.11 4.94 2.85
N GLN A 189 -9.82 4.57 1.59
CA GLN A 189 -10.81 4.42 0.52
C GLN A 189 -11.61 5.70 0.25
N GLU A 190 -11.01 6.85 0.56
CA GLU A 190 -11.62 8.16 0.36
C GLU A 190 -11.26 8.72 -1.02
N GLY A 191 -12.19 9.45 -1.63
CA GLY A 191 -11.92 10.16 -2.87
C GLY A 191 -10.86 11.25 -2.65
N SER A 192 -9.93 11.42 -3.59
CA SER A 192 -9.09 12.61 -3.63
C SER A 192 -9.99 13.85 -3.63
N PRO A 193 -9.70 14.89 -2.84
CA PRO A 193 -10.54 16.09 -2.81
C PRO A 193 -10.72 16.64 -4.23
N GLN A 194 -11.94 16.55 -4.76
CA GLN A 194 -12.27 16.96 -6.12
C GLN A 194 -12.44 18.48 -6.16
N GLY A 195 -11.55 19.19 -6.87
CA GLY A 195 -11.69 20.63 -7.10
C GLY A 195 -10.35 21.37 -7.21
N ARG A 196 -10.39 22.61 -7.71
CA ARG A 196 -9.25 23.53 -7.62
C ARG A 196 -9.15 24.01 -6.17
N ILE A 197 -8.53 23.21 -5.30
CA ILE A 197 -8.06 23.75 -4.02
C ILE A 197 -6.80 24.57 -4.34
N PRO A 198 -6.82 25.91 -4.18
CA PRO A 198 -5.74 26.77 -4.64
C PRO A 198 -4.47 26.62 -3.80
N ASP A 199 -4.64 26.23 -2.53
CA ASP A 199 -3.58 26.16 -1.54
C ASP A 199 -3.22 24.71 -1.16
N GLN A 200 -1.92 24.44 -1.09
CA GLN A 200 -1.38 23.13 -0.73
C GLN A 200 -1.76 22.72 0.70
N GLY A 201 -1.82 23.68 1.63
CA GLY A 201 -2.23 23.45 3.02
C GLY A 201 -3.67 22.97 3.09
N SER A 202 -4.60 23.68 2.44
CA SER A 202 -6.01 23.28 2.39
C SER A 202 -6.25 21.91 1.73
N ARG A 203 -5.47 21.55 0.70
CA ARG A 203 -5.57 20.22 0.08
C ARG A 203 -5.17 19.14 1.07
N ARG A 204 -4.09 19.37 1.80
CA ARG A 204 -3.58 18.44 2.80
C ARG A 204 -4.55 18.28 3.97
N GLU A 205 -5.13 19.37 4.45
CA GLU A 205 -6.17 19.36 5.49
C GLU A 205 -7.39 18.55 5.05
N ALA A 206 -7.87 18.77 3.82
CA ALA A 206 -9.00 18.02 3.28
C ALA A 206 -8.76 16.50 3.25
N MET A 207 -7.51 16.07 3.07
CA MET A 207 -7.15 14.64 3.04
C MET A 207 -6.87 14.03 4.40
N LEU A 208 -6.41 14.83 5.35
CA LEU A 208 -6.25 14.41 6.75
C LEU A 208 -7.62 14.31 7.44
N GLY A 209 -8.62 14.99 6.88
CA GLY A 209 -9.93 15.15 7.47
C GLY A 209 -9.88 16.01 8.73
N GLU A 210 -11.07 16.31 9.24
CA GLU A 210 -11.17 16.89 10.58
C GLU A 210 -10.92 15.81 11.62
N PRO A 211 -10.08 16.06 12.64
CA PRO A 211 -9.89 15.15 13.75
C PRO A 211 -11.25 14.83 14.38
N LYS A 212 -11.76 13.63 14.16
CA LYS A 212 -13.02 13.21 14.78
C LYS A 212 -12.71 12.83 16.21
N GLU A 213 -13.26 13.56 17.17
CA GLU A 213 -13.26 13.11 18.56
C GLU A 213 -14.24 11.93 18.67
N TRP A 214 -13.70 10.75 18.98
CA TRP A 214 -14.52 9.58 19.24
C TRP A 214 -14.90 9.59 20.71
N SER A 215 -16.20 9.60 21.00
CA SER A 215 -16.65 9.24 22.33
C SER A 215 -16.37 7.76 22.59
N PRO A 216 -16.09 7.34 23.84
CA PRO A 216 -15.97 5.92 24.16
C PRO A 216 -17.16 5.08 23.68
N ARG A 217 -18.36 5.66 23.69
CA ARG A 217 -19.58 5.02 23.18
C ARG A 217 -19.52 4.74 21.67
N GLN A 218 -19.11 5.72 20.87
CA GLN A 218 -18.92 5.52 19.43
C GLN A 218 -17.88 4.45 19.11
N PHE A 219 -16.82 4.35 19.93
CA PHE A 219 -15.88 3.24 19.82
C PHE A 219 -16.60 1.91 20.07
N TYR A 220 -17.31 1.75 21.19
CA TYR A 220 -18.05 0.52 21.51
C TYR A 220 -19.12 0.17 20.46
N ASP A 221 -19.79 1.17 19.87
CA ASP A 221 -20.78 0.97 18.80
C ASP A 221 -20.13 0.53 17.47
N SER A 222 -18.86 0.89 17.24
CA SER A 222 -18.10 0.48 16.04
C SER A 222 -17.51 -0.93 16.15
N VAL A 223 -17.32 -1.44 17.37
CA VAL A 223 -16.87 -2.82 17.57
C VAL A 223 -18.09 -3.73 17.42
N HIS A 224 -17.97 -4.76 16.59
CA HIS A 224 -19.06 -5.71 16.33
C HIS A 224 -19.65 -6.27 17.65
N VAL A 225 -20.86 -5.83 17.99
CA VAL A 225 -21.69 -6.47 19.02
C VAL A 225 -22.46 -7.60 18.33
N PRO A 226 -22.32 -8.86 18.76
CA PRO A 226 -23.12 -9.96 18.23
C PRO A 226 -24.60 -9.61 18.27
N GLU A 227 -25.32 -9.93 17.19
CA GLU A 227 -26.73 -9.60 17.06
C GLU A 227 -27.53 -10.17 18.24
N SER A 228 -28.35 -9.32 18.86
CA SER A 228 -29.14 -9.69 20.05
C SER A 228 -30.27 -10.69 19.75
N ALA A 229 -30.52 -10.98 18.48
CA ALA A 229 -31.63 -11.78 17.99
C ALA A 229 -31.41 -13.31 18.03
N ASP A 230 -30.28 -13.79 18.57
CA ASP A 230 -30.01 -15.22 18.77
C ASP A 230 -30.84 -15.81 19.94
N THR A 231 -32.16 -15.84 19.75
CA THR A 231 -33.15 -16.46 20.65
C THR A 231 -32.87 -17.96 20.87
N THR A 232 -32.06 -18.57 20.00
CA THR A 232 -31.60 -19.95 20.07
C THR A 232 -30.59 -20.17 21.20
N ALA A 233 -29.92 -19.13 21.72
CA ALA A 233 -28.90 -19.26 22.77
C ALA A 233 -29.51 -19.50 24.16
N GLU A 234 -30.71 -18.96 24.39
CA GLU A 234 -31.39 -19.05 25.69
C GLU A 234 -31.87 -20.46 26.00
N LYS A 235 -32.15 -21.25 24.94
CA LYS A 235 -32.66 -22.63 25.02
C LYS A 235 -31.57 -23.69 25.18
N ILE A 236 -30.29 -23.33 25.10
CA ILE A 236 -29.20 -24.29 25.29
C ILE A 236 -29.16 -24.71 26.77
N LYS A 237 -29.14 -26.02 26.99
CA LYS A 237 -28.79 -26.66 28.26
C LYS A 237 -27.46 -27.38 28.07
N PHE A 238 -26.53 -27.24 29.00
CA PHE A 238 -25.26 -27.95 28.98
C PHE A 238 -25.34 -29.12 29.97
N PRO A 239 -25.61 -30.35 29.51
CA PRO A 239 -25.68 -31.50 30.41
C PRO A 239 -24.30 -31.74 31.05
N GLY A 240 -24.20 -31.54 32.37
CA GLY A 240 -22.96 -31.69 33.14
C GLY A 240 -22.42 -30.40 33.75
N MET A 241 -23.05 -29.25 33.49
CA MET A 241 -22.77 -28.02 34.24
C MET A 241 -23.62 -27.96 35.51
N GLU A 242 -22.96 -27.78 36.66
CA GLU A 242 -23.63 -27.62 37.96
C GLU A 242 -24.13 -26.19 38.22
N CYS A 243 -23.80 -25.23 37.35
CA CYS A 243 -24.23 -23.83 37.49
C CYS A 243 -25.16 -23.37 36.36
N ASP A 244 -26.15 -22.57 36.74
CA ASP A 244 -27.08 -21.94 35.81
C ASP A 244 -26.43 -20.70 35.17
N LEU A 245 -26.30 -20.71 33.85
CA LEU A 245 -25.80 -19.56 33.09
C LEU A 245 -26.91 -18.55 32.81
N PHE A 246 -26.62 -17.28 33.02
CA PHE A 246 -27.45 -16.19 32.53
C PHE A 246 -27.47 -16.16 30.99
N PRO A 247 -28.51 -15.60 30.35
CA PRO A 247 -28.63 -15.54 28.89
C PRO A 247 -27.40 -14.98 28.18
N PHE A 248 -26.76 -13.94 28.73
CA PHE A 248 -25.54 -13.37 28.15
C PHE A 248 -24.32 -14.29 28.27
N GLN A 249 -24.23 -15.08 29.34
CA GLN A 249 -23.15 -16.05 29.52
C GLN A 249 -23.32 -17.23 28.56
N LYS A 250 -24.57 -17.70 28.33
CA LYS A 250 -24.86 -18.71 27.32
C LYS A 250 -24.46 -18.25 25.91
N ARG A 251 -24.73 -16.99 25.57
CA ARG A 251 -24.28 -16.36 24.32
C ARG A 251 -22.74 -16.33 24.22
N ALA A 252 -22.06 -15.92 25.29
CA ALA A 252 -20.60 -15.89 25.33
C ALA A 252 -19.97 -17.28 25.16
N VAL A 253 -20.50 -18.30 25.85
CA VAL A 253 -20.03 -19.69 25.74
C VAL A 253 -20.24 -20.24 24.33
N ARG A 254 -21.40 -20.01 23.72
CA ARG A 254 -21.65 -20.39 22.32
C ARG A 254 -20.64 -19.72 21.38
N TRP A 255 -20.45 -18.41 21.49
CA TRP A 255 -19.50 -17.68 20.65
C TRP A 255 -18.06 -18.23 20.76
N LEU A 256 -17.62 -18.55 21.98
CA LEU A 256 -16.32 -19.17 22.20
C LEU A 256 -16.21 -20.55 21.55
N LEU A 257 -17.24 -21.40 21.67
CA LEU A 257 -17.26 -22.74 21.06
C LEU A 257 -17.23 -22.66 19.53
N GLN A 258 -18.00 -21.75 18.94
CA GLN A 258 -18.01 -21.55 17.48
C GLN A 258 -16.63 -21.14 16.96
N ARG A 259 -15.91 -20.30 17.71
CA ARG A 259 -14.55 -19.91 17.37
C ARG A 259 -13.56 -21.08 17.38
N GLU A 260 -13.80 -22.08 18.24
CA GLU A 260 -13.05 -23.33 18.28
C GLU A 260 -13.61 -24.41 17.32
N GLY A 261 -14.52 -24.03 16.41
CA GLY A 261 -15.11 -24.91 15.40
C GLY A 261 -16.16 -25.88 15.94
N GLN A 262 -16.76 -25.58 17.10
CA GLN A 262 -17.78 -26.40 17.75
C GLN A 262 -19.12 -25.66 17.80
N GLU A 263 -20.23 -26.38 17.57
CA GLU A 263 -21.58 -25.89 17.75
C GLU A 263 -22.31 -26.68 18.83
N VAL A 264 -23.15 -25.99 19.61
CA VAL A 264 -24.01 -26.63 20.60
C VAL A 264 -25.34 -26.97 19.97
N GLN A 265 -25.63 -28.26 19.86
CA GLN A 265 -26.89 -28.77 19.34
C GLN A 265 -28.04 -28.50 20.33
N ALA A 266 -29.29 -28.64 19.86
CA ALA A 266 -30.49 -28.41 20.66
C ALA A 266 -30.60 -29.33 21.88
N ASP A 267 -29.92 -30.48 21.87
CA ASP A 267 -29.84 -31.44 22.97
C ASP A 267 -28.71 -31.15 23.98
N GLY A 268 -27.92 -30.09 23.74
CA GLY A 268 -26.80 -29.69 24.59
C GLY A 268 -25.47 -30.38 24.27
N ARG A 269 -25.41 -31.23 23.25
CA ARG A 269 -24.17 -31.87 22.81
C ARG A 269 -23.36 -30.92 21.93
N LEU A 270 -22.03 -31.08 21.99
CA LEU A 270 -21.10 -30.40 21.10
C LEU A 270 -20.95 -31.23 19.83
N ALA A 271 -21.03 -30.56 18.68
CA ALA A 271 -20.70 -31.15 17.40
C ALA A 271 -19.72 -30.25 16.65
N PRO A 272 -18.79 -30.82 15.85
CA PRO A 272 -18.00 -30.05 14.92
C PRO A 272 -18.91 -29.27 13.98
N MET A 273 -18.61 -28.00 13.78
CA MET A 273 -19.33 -27.17 12.82
C MET A 273 -18.95 -27.65 11.41
N GLU A 274 -19.92 -28.06 10.59
CA GLU A 274 -19.65 -28.40 9.18
C GLU A 274 -19.23 -27.12 8.44
N ASN A 275 -17.91 -27.00 8.21
CA ASN A 275 -17.21 -26.04 7.35
C ASN A 275 -18.02 -24.79 6.93
N LEU A 276 -18.01 -23.74 7.75
CA LEU A 276 -18.20 -22.39 7.21
C LEU A 276 -16.96 -22.03 6.38
N PRO A 277 -17.10 -21.55 5.13
CA PRO A 277 -15.97 -21.03 4.39
C PRO A 277 -15.35 -19.92 5.23
N SER A 278 -14.03 -19.99 5.40
CA SER A 278 -13.22 -18.98 6.07
C SER A 278 -13.70 -17.60 5.68
N VAL A 279 -14.31 -16.88 6.62
CA VAL A 279 -14.66 -15.46 6.45
C VAL A 279 -13.33 -14.74 6.27
N ILE A 280 -13.01 -14.43 5.01
CA ILE A 280 -11.95 -13.51 4.65
C ILE A 280 -12.42 -12.15 5.16
N CYS A 281 -11.81 -11.65 6.23
CA CYS A 281 -11.96 -10.25 6.63
C CYS A 281 -11.59 -9.38 5.43
N SER A 282 -12.58 -8.65 4.90
CA SER A 282 -12.45 -7.63 3.87
C SER A 282 -12.13 -6.29 4.51
#